data_AF-A0A482W8D7-F1
#
_entry.id   AF-A0A482W8D7-F1
#
_cell.length_a   1.000
_cell.length_b   1.000
_cell.length_c   1.000
_cell.angle_alpha   90.00
_cell.angle_beta   90.00
_cell.angle_gamma   90.00
#
_symmetry.space_group_name_H-M   'P 1'
#
loop_
_entity.id
_entity.type
_entity.pdbx_description
1 polymer ?
#
loop_
_entity_poly.entity_id
_entity_poly.type
_entity_poly.pdbx_seq_one_letter_code
_entity_poly.pdbx_strand_id
1 'polypeptide(L)'
;NKLTTGDINTIVNKHNQLRSLIANGKVPGQPKGVNINYLKWDPSLAKEAQKIANTCNFQHVKLDGMLAKIWPNLPQLQIEAVQTG
;
A
#
# COMPACT_ATOMS: atom_id res chain seq x y z
N ASN A 1 0.26 -13.63 -17.84
CA ASN A 1 0.31 -12.16 -17.97
C ASN A 1 1.49 -11.61 -17.20
N LYS A 2 2.35 -10.80 -17.84
CA LYS A 2 3.52 -10.17 -17.21
C LYS A 2 3.23 -8.68 -17.03
N LEU A 3 3.46 -8.16 -15.83
CA LEU A 3 3.34 -6.75 -15.53
C LEU A 3 4.37 -5.93 -16.32
N THR A 4 3.93 -4.82 -16.92
CA THR A 4 4.79 -3.90 -17.67
C THR A 4 5.21 -2.69 -16.84
N THR A 5 6.24 -1.96 -17.29
CA THR A 5 6.63 -0.68 -16.69
C THR A 5 5.50 0.35 -16.75
N GLY A 6 4.68 0.32 -17.80
CA GLY A 6 3.50 1.18 -17.92
C GLY A 6 2.46 0.91 -16.83
N ASP A 7 2.22 -0.36 -16.52
CA ASP A 7 1.29 -0.76 -15.44
C ASP A 7 1.80 -0.30 -14.07
N ILE A 8 3.09 -0.53 -13.81
CA ILE A 8 3.76 -0.10 -12.57
C ILE A 8 3.60 1.41 -12.36
N ASN A 9 3.94 2.19 -13.40
CA ASN A 9 3.86 3.65 -13.35
C ASN A 9 2.42 4.11 -13.14
N THR A 10 1.46 3.51 -13.84
CA THR A 10 0.04 3.82 -13.69
C THR A 10 -0.41 3.64 -12.24
N ILE A 11 -0.09 2.50 -11.63
CA ILE A 11 -0.48 2.19 -10.26
C ILE A 11 0.16 3.18 -9.28
N VAL A 12 1.48 3.34 -9.30
CA VAL A 12 2.19 4.19 -8.33
C VAL A 12 1.81 5.66 -8.50
N ASN A 13 1.74 6.16 -9.74
CA ASN A 13 1.38 7.55 -10.00
C ASN A 13 -0.05 7.84 -9.56
N LYS A 14 -0.99 6.94 -9.80
CA LYS A 14 -2.38 7.14 -9.37
C LYS A 14 -2.51 7.21 -7.86
N HIS A 15 -1.84 6.31 -7.13
CA HIS A 15 -1.80 6.36 -5.66
C HIS A 15 -1.19 7.68 -5.17
N ASN A 16 -0.05 8.07 -5.72
CA ASN A 16 0.65 9.28 -5.31
C ASN A 16 -0.12 10.57 -5.65
N GLN A 17 -0.83 10.61 -6.78
CA GLN A 17 -1.75 11.69 -7.13
C GLN A 17 -2.84 11.84 -6.06
N LEU A 18 -3.52 10.74 -5.69
CA LEU A 18 -4.58 10.76 -4.69
C LEU A 18 -4.06 11.13 -3.30
N ARG A 19 -2.91 10.57 -2.90
CA ARG A 19 -2.25 10.90 -1.63
C ARG A 19 -1.87 12.38 -1.56
N SER A 20 -1.42 12.97 -2.66
CA SER A 20 -1.15 14.41 -2.76
C SER A 20 -2.43 15.24 -2.59
N LEU A 21 -3.55 14.83 -3.18
CA LEU A 21 -4.83 15.53 -2.98
C LEU A 21 -5.27 15.50 -1.51
N ILE A 22 -5.14 14.35 -0.84
CA ILE A 22 -5.46 14.19 0.59
C ILE A 22 -4.55 15.08 1.45
N ALA A 23 -3.24 15.06 1.19
CA ALA A 23 -2.26 15.87 1.92
C ALA A 23 -2.52 17.38 1.78
N ASN A 24 -3.11 17.80 0.66
CA ASN A 24 -3.50 19.18 0.38
C ASN A 24 -4.93 19.52 0.83
N GLY A 25 -5.68 18.58 1.41
CA GLY A 25 -7.07 18.80 1.82
C GLY A 25 -8.02 19.05 0.65
N LYS A 26 -7.71 18.51 -0.53
CA LYS A 26 -8.47 18.71 -1.78
C LYS A 26 -9.49 17.61 -2.08
N VAL A 27 -9.69 16.67 -1.16
CA VAL A 27 -10.65 15.57 -1.31
C VAL A 27 -11.92 15.90 -0.53
N PRO A 28 -13.07 16.13 -1.20
CA PRO A 28 -14.32 16.43 -0.52
C PRO A 28 -14.71 15.34 0.48
N GLY A 29 -15.15 15.74 1.67
CA GLY A 29 -15.56 14.80 2.73
C GLY A 29 -14.41 14.11 3.47
N GLN A 30 -13.15 14.43 3.16
CA GLN A 30 -11.99 13.93 3.91
C GLN A 30 -11.20 15.09 4.53
N PRO A 31 -10.80 14.97 5.81
CA PRO A 31 -9.92 15.96 6.41
C PRO A 31 -8.56 15.97 5.72
N LYS A 32 -7.86 17.09 5.81
CA LYS A 32 -6.48 17.19 5.33
C LYS A 32 -5.60 16.18 6.07
N GLY A 33 -4.96 15.30 5.31
CA GLY A 33 -3.98 14.37 5.87
C GLY A 33 -2.67 15.07 6.20
N VAL A 34 -2.07 14.76 7.35
CA VAL A 34 -0.71 15.17 7.72
C VAL A 34 0.24 13.97 7.57
N ASN A 35 1.52 14.22 7.30
CA ASN A 35 2.56 13.18 7.18
C ASN A 35 2.26 12.07 6.14
N ILE A 36 1.61 12.44 5.02
CA ILE A 36 1.28 11.50 3.95
C ILE A 36 2.48 11.35 3.00
N ASN A 37 3.26 10.29 3.17
CA ASN A 37 4.43 10.00 2.33
C ASN A 37 4.06 9.47 0.94
N TYR A 38 4.88 9.72 -0.08
CA TYR A 38 4.72 9.08 -1.39
C TYR A 38 5.09 7.59 -1.34
N LEU A 39 4.34 6.78 -2.07
CA LEU A 39 4.64 5.37 -2.27
C LEU A 39 5.70 5.19 -3.36
N LYS A 40 6.51 4.16 -3.20
CA LYS A 40 7.42 3.66 -4.23
C LYS A 40 7.02 2.23 -4.56
N TRP A 41 7.30 1.81 -5.79
CA TRP A 41 7.11 0.42 -6.17
C TRP A 41 8.08 -0.47 -5.40
N ASP A 42 7.56 -1.56 -4.82
CA ASP A 42 8.36 -2.61 -4.19
C ASP A 42 8.18 -3.92 -4.99
N PRO A 43 9.22 -4.43 -5.67
CA PRO A 43 9.15 -5.68 -6.42
C PRO A 43 8.78 -6.91 -5.59
N SER A 44 9.12 -6.95 -4.30
CA SER A 44 8.80 -8.06 -3.40
C SER A 44 7.30 -8.08 -3.08
N LEU A 45 6.73 -6.92 -2.75
CA LEU A 45 5.28 -6.80 -2.56
C LEU A 45 4.51 -7.13 -3.84
N ALA A 46 5.00 -6.67 -5.00
CA ALA A 46 4.39 -6.97 -6.29
C ALA A 46 4.39 -8.47 -6.63
N LYS A 47 5.48 -9.18 -6.31
CA LYS A 47 5.58 -10.63 -6.51
C LYS A 47 4.51 -11.38 -5.72
N GLU A 48 4.28 -10.99 -4.48
CA GLU A 48 3.29 -11.64 -3.61
C GLU A 48 1.86 -11.27 -4.03
N ALA A 49 1.63 -10.01 -4.41
CA ALA A 49 0.37 -9.59 -5.01
C ALA A 49 0.05 -10.39 -6.30
N GLN A 50 1.06 -10.67 -7.12
CA GLN A 50 0.88 -11.48 -8.33
C GLN A 50 0.50 -12.93 -8.00
N LYS A 51 1.07 -13.54 -6.96
CA LYS A 51 0.67 -14.88 -6.52
C LYS A 51 -0.80 -14.92 -6.13
N ILE A 52 -1.27 -13.91 -5.41
CA ILE A 52 -2.68 -13.76 -5.03
C ILE A 52 -3.55 -13.59 -6.28
N ALA A 53 -3.18 -12.69 -7.18
CA ALA A 53 -3.91 -12.45 -8.42
C ALA A 53 -4.01 -13.70 -9.31
N ASN A 54 -2.95 -14.52 -9.35
CA ASN A 54 -2.93 -15.77 -10.11
C ASN A 54 -3.91 -16.84 -9.59
N THR A 55 -4.45 -16.69 -8.37
CA THR A 55 -5.54 -17.57 -7.89
C THR A 55 -6.86 -17.30 -8.59
N CYS A 56 -6.97 -16.16 -9.29
CA CYS A 56 -8.18 -15.69 -9.97
C CYS A 56 -9.43 -15.67 -9.07
N ASN A 57 -9.24 -15.60 -7.75
CA ASN A 57 -10.33 -15.50 -6.79
C ASN A 57 -10.42 -14.07 -6.25
N PHE A 58 -11.59 -13.44 -6.40
CA PHE A 58 -11.85 -12.09 -5.92
C PHE A 58 -12.14 -12.11 -4.40
N GLN A 59 -11.10 -12.33 -3.62
CA GLN A 59 -11.16 -12.39 -2.16
C GLN A 59 -9.88 -11.86 -1.52
N HIS A 60 -9.99 -11.38 -0.28
CA HIS A 60 -8.80 -11.12 0.54
C HIS A 60 -8.14 -12.44 0.94
N VAL A 61 -6.81 -12.48 0.90
CA VAL A 61 -6.06 -13.56 1.53
C VAL A 61 -5.84 -13.22 3.00
N LYS A 62 -5.99 -14.23 3.87
CA LYS A 62 -5.61 -14.09 5.27
C LYS A 62 -4.10 -13.89 5.35
N LEU A 63 -3.71 -13.08 6.32
CA LEU A 63 -2.32 -12.77 6.58
C LEU A 63 -1.64 -13.88 7.37
N ASP A 64 -1.58 -15.09 6.81
CA ASP A 64 -0.91 -16.19 7.51
C ASP A 64 0.58 -16.21 7.13
N GLY A 65 1.42 -15.63 7.99
CA GLY A 65 2.89 -15.64 7.88
C GLY A 65 3.53 -14.90 6.68
N MET A 66 2.76 -14.41 5.71
CA MET A 66 3.29 -13.77 4.49
C MET A 66 3.91 -12.40 4.74
N LEU A 67 3.31 -11.52 5.57
CA LEU A 67 3.94 -10.23 5.90
C LEU A 67 5.18 -10.36 6.76
N ALA A 68 5.27 -11.37 7.64
CA ALA A 68 6.48 -11.60 8.45
C ALA A 68 7.73 -11.86 7.59
N LYS A 69 7.55 -12.41 6.38
CA LYS A 69 8.65 -12.63 5.41
C LYS A 69 8.96 -11.43 4.54
N ILE A 70 7.95 -10.63 4.17
CA ILE A 70 8.10 -9.49 3.25
C ILE A 70 8.52 -8.22 4.01
N TRP A 71 8.10 -8.09 5.26
CA TRP A 71 8.37 -6.95 6.11
C TRP A 71 8.75 -7.46 7.51
N PRO A 72 10.02 -7.80 7.75
CA PRO A 72 10.46 -8.39 9.02
C PRO A 72 10.31 -7.44 10.22
N ASN A 73 10.11 -6.13 10.00
CA ASN A 73 10.04 -5.09 11.04
C ASN A 73 8.63 -4.51 11.26
N LEU A 74 7.57 -5.24 10.92
CA LEU A 74 6.20 -4.73 11.02
C LEU A 74 5.71 -4.55 12.48
N PRO A 75 6.31 -5.17 13.53
CA PRO A 75 5.86 -4.91 14.90
C PRO A 75 6.33 -3.57 15.50
N GLN A 76 7.33 -2.87 14.95
CA GLN A 76 7.88 -1.70 15.64
C GLN A 76 7.04 -0.41 15.42
N LEU A 77 6.21 -0.35 14.38
CA LEU A 77 5.50 0.88 13.98
C LEU A 77 4.04 0.98 14.47
N GLN A 78 3.53 -0.01 15.21
CA GLN A 78 2.14 0.01 15.73
C GLN A 78 2.02 0.16 17.24
N ILE A 79 3.12 0.28 17.99
CA ILE A 79 3.05 0.50 19.45
C ILE A 79 3.00 2.00 19.81
N GLU A 80 3.44 2.91 18.94
CA GLU A 80 3.44 4.35 19.26
C GLU A 80 2.11 5.08 18.95
N ALA A 81 1.19 4.49 18.19
CA ALA A 81 -0.06 5.15 17.79
C ALA A 81 -1.28 4.84 18.68
N VAL A 82 -1.11 4.06 19.76
CA VAL A 82 -2.22 3.62 20.64
C VAL A 82 -2.14 4.23 22.05
N GLN A 83 -1.15 5.09 22.36
CA GLN A 83 -0.93 5.57 23.74
C GLN A 83 -0.93 7.10 23.94
N THR A 84 -1.51 7.88 23.03
CA THR A 84 -1.88 9.28 23.35
C THR A 84 -3.36 9.51 23.11
N GLY A 85 -4.16 9.06 24.09
CA GLY A 85 -5.50 9.54 24.39
C GLY A 85 -5.56 9.83 25.88
#